data_AF-A1U1G4-F1
#
_entry.id   AF-A1U1G4-F1
#
_cell.length_a   1.000
_cell.length_b   1.000
_cell.length_c   1.000
_cell.angle_alpha   90.00
_cell.angle_beta   90.00
_cell.angle_gamma   90.00
#
_symmetry.space_group_name_H-M   'P 1'
#
loop_
_entity.id
_entity.type
_entity.pdbx_description
1 polymer ?
#
loop_
_entity_poly.entity_id
_entity_poly.type
_entity_poly.pdbx_seq_one_letter_code
_entity_poly.pdbx_strand_id
1 'polypeptide(L)'
;MTNYRNVMAAAVLATAVFAGSAPLAHAEELRVPVGSQADRSQISLPANGMSEDSVRNRWGTPQDIKGPVGEPPISQWHYQNFVVYFEGNRVIHAVVKQHKD
;
A
#
# COMPACT_ATOMS: atom_id res chain seq x y z
N MET A 1 69.97 -23.93 -11.49
CA MET A 1 69.06 -24.52 -10.48
C MET A 1 68.38 -23.36 -9.77
N THR A 2 67.12 -23.07 -10.11
CA THR A 2 66.45 -21.82 -9.75
C THR A 2 65.99 -21.88 -8.28
N ASN A 3 66.31 -20.85 -7.50
CA ASN A 3 66.13 -20.83 -6.05
C ASN A 3 64.66 -20.51 -5.68
N TYR A 4 63.85 -21.55 -5.47
CA TYR A 4 62.41 -21.49 -5.15
C TYR A 4 62.04 -20.78 -3.83
N ARG A 5 63.02 -20.39 -3.01
CA ARG A 5 62.81 -19.75 -1.71
C ARG A 5 62.24 -18.33 -1.78
N ASN A 6 62.59 -17.55 -2.81
CA ASN A 6 62.11 -16.17 -2.94
C ASN A 6 60.76 -16.08 -3.68
N VAL A 7 60.41 -17.10 -4.46
CA VAL A 7 59.14 -17.19 -5.20
C VAL A 7 57.96 -17.41 -4.24
N MET A 8 58.17 -18.19 -3.16
CA MET A 8 57.17 -18.41 -2.11
C MET A 8 56.88 -17.14 -1.29
N ALA A 9 57.89 -16.31 -1.01
CA ALA A 9 57.70 -15.07 -0.25
C ALA A 9 56.93 -13.99 -1.05
N ALA A 10 57.16 -13.90 -2.36
CA ALA A 10 56.44 -12.98 -3.25
C ALA A 10 54.97 -13.42 -3.48
N ALA A 11 54.68 -14.72 -3.48
CA ALA A 11 53.33 -15.25 -3.65
C ALA A 11 52.42 -15.02 -2.42
N VAL A 12 52.99 -14.96 -1.22
CA VAL A 12 52.25 -14.69 0.03
C VAL A 12 51.89 -13.20 0.19
N LEU A 13 52.70 -12.28 -0.34
CA LEU A 13 52.40 -10.85 -0.28
C LEU A 13 51.33 -10.40 -1.30
N ALA A 14 51.27 -11.03 -2.48
CA ALA A 14 50.32 -10.66 -3.53
C ALA A 14 48.88 -11.13 -3.26
N THR A 15 48.69 -12.15 -2.43
CA THR A 15 47.37 -12.68 -2.04
C THR A 15 46.71 -11.87 -0.92
N ALA A 16 47.48 -11.12 -0.13
CA ALA A 16 46.95 -10.31 0.97
C ALA A 16 46.27 -9.00 0.51
N VAL A 17 46.59 -8.49 -0.67
CA VAL A 17 46.08 -7.20 -1.16
C VAL A 17 44.67 -7.31 -1.78
N PHE A 18 44.25 -8.51 -2.21
CA PHE A 18 42.96 -8.70 -2.87
C PHE A 18 41.79 -8.99 -1.92
N ALA A 19 42.05 -9.17 -0.61
CA ALA A 19 41.04 -9.54 0.37
C ALA A 19 40.26 -8.34 0.97
N GLY A 20 40.60 -7.10 0.61
CA GLY A 20 40.15 -5.89 1.32
C GLY A 20 38.95 -5.14 0.72
N SER A 21 38.47 -5.50 -0.47
CA SER A 21 37.45 -4.72 -1.20
C SER A 21 36.09 -5.42 -1.25
N ALA A 22 35.53 -5.77 -0.09
CA ALA A 22 34.11 -6.11 0.00
C ALA A 22 33.28 -4.81 0.06
N PRO A 23 32.33 -4.57 -0.85
CA PRO A 23 31.44 -3.42 -0.74
C PRO A 23 30.59 -3.55 0.53
N LEU A 24 30.56 -2.49 1.34
CA LEU A 24 29.67 -2.40 2.50
C LEU A 24 28.23 -2.27 1.96
N ALA A 25 27.43 -3.32 2.14
CA ALA A 25 26.01 -3.28 1.82
C ALA A 25 25.29 -2.39 2.84
N HIS A 26 24.76 -1.26 2.37
CA HIS A 26 23.87 -0.41 3.16
C HIS A 26 22.42 -0.78 2.85
N ALA A 27 21.69 -1.26 3.86
CA ALA A 27 20.26 -1.51 3.76
C ALA A 27 19.50 -0.31 4.35
N GLU A 28 18.69 0.34 3.53
CA GLU A 28 17.81 1.43 3.96
C GLU A 28 16.47 0.85 4.42
N GLU A 29 16.06 1.14 5.66
CA GLU A 29 14.75 0.77 6.19
C GLU A 29 13.75 1.91 5.95
N LEU A 30 12.96 1.80 4.88
CA LEU A 30 11.86 2.72 4.63
C LEU A 30 10.62 2.27 5.39
N ARG A 31 10.30 2.94 6.49
CA ARG A 31 9.03 2.72 7.21
C ARG A 31 7.91 3.54 6.57
N VAL A 32 6.96 2.86 5.94
CA VAL A 32 5.71 3.49 5.49
C VAL A 32 4.76 3.53 6.68
N PRO A 33 4.43 4.72 7.23
CA PRO A 33 3.45 4.81 8.30
C PRO A 33 2.08 4.33 7.78
N VAL A 34 1.38 3.56 8.62
CA VAL A 34 -0.04 3.27 8.37
C VAL A 34 -0.81 4.58 8.48
N GLY A 35 -1.55 4.94 7.43
CA GLY A 35 -2.43 6.10 7.47
C GLY A 35 -3.54 5.89 8.51
N SER A 36 -3.83 6.92 9.32
CA SER A 36 -4.94 6.88 10.27
C SER A 36 -6.27 7.00 9.52
N GLN A 37 -7.08 5.94 9.51
CA GLN A 37 -8.43 6.03 8.96
C GLN A 37 -9.24 7.03 9.79
N ALA A 38 -10.00 7.90 9.12
CA ALA A 38 -10.86 8.87 9.80
C ALA A 38 -11.85 8.15 10.73
N ASP A 39 -12.14 8.76 11.87
CA ASP A 39 -12.95 8.17 12.93
C ASP A 39 -14.37 7.86 12.44
N ARG A 40 -14.68 6.57 12.36
CA ARG A 40 -15.98 6.07 11.90
C ARG A 40 -17.11 6.39 12.87
N SER A 41 -16.81 6.62 14.15
CA SER A 41 -17.83 6.85 15.19
C SER A 41 -18.56 8.19 15.02
N GLN A 42 -17.96 9.12 14.27
CA GLN A 42 -18.49 10.48 14.10
C GLN A 42 -19.54 10.60 12.97
N ILE A 43 -19.68 9.58 12.12
CA ILE A 43 -20.57 9.63 10.94
C ILE A 43 -21.40 8.34 10.83
N SER A 44 -22.70 8.50 10.61
CA SER A 44 -23.58 7.37 10.27
C SER A 44 -23.29 6.90 8.83
N LEU A 45 -22.84 5.66 8.68
CA LEU A 45 -22.53 5.05 7.39
C LEU A 45 -23.54 3.96 7.02
N PRO A 46 -23.76 3.71 5.72
CA PRO A 46 -24.49 2.54 5.26
C PRO A 46 -23.91 1.25 5.82
N ALA A 47 -24.80 0.39 6.32
CA ALA A 47 -24.43 -0.95 6.75
C ALA A 47 -24.21 -1.87 5.54
N ASN A 48 -23.36 -2.88 5.69
CA ASN A 48 -23.19 -3.92 4.68
C ASN A 48 -24.53 -4.60 4.36
N GLY A 49 -24.73 -4.90 3.08
CA GLY A 49 -25.93 -5.56 2.54
C GLY A 49 -27.13 -4.63 2.31
N MET A 50 -27.07 -3.36 2.75
CA MET A 50 -28.12 -2.37 2.50
C MET A 50 -28.31 -2.14 0.99
N SER A 51 -29.55 -1.93 0.54
CA SER A 51 -29.83 -1.68 -0.87
C SER A 51 -29.47 -0.25 -1.29
N GLU A 52 -29.13 -0.05 -2.56
CA GLU A 52 -28.96 1.28 -3.16
C GLU A 52 -30.13 2.23 -2.83
N ASP A 53 -31.38 1.76 -2.94
CA ASP A 53 -32.56 2.57 -2.61
C ASP A 53 -32.63 2.94 -1.13
N SER A 54 -32.29 2.01 -0.23
CA SER A 54 -32.26 2.29 1.21
C SER A 54 -31.18 3.32 1.55
N VAL A 55 -30.03 3.26 0.86
CA VAL A 55 -28.98 4.26 1.00
C VAL A 55 -29.48 5.62 0.50
N ARG A 56 -30.06 5.67 -0.70
CA ARG A 56 -30.58 6.93 -1.26
C ARG A 56 -31.69 7.53 -0.40
N ASN A 57 -32.57 6.71 0.17
CA ASN A 57 -33.64 7.17 1.05
C ASN A 57 -33.13 7.78 2.36
N ARG A 58 -31.99 7.31 2.88
CA ARG A 58 -31.45 7.75 4.17
C ARG A 58 -30.39 8.84 4.05
N TRP A 59 -29.57 8.83 3.00
CA TRP A 59 -28.49 9.81 2.80
C TRP A 59 -28.72 10.76 1.61
N GLY A 60 -29.77 10.56 0.82
CA GLY A 60 -30.06 11.36 -0.37
C GLY A 60 -29.27 10.91 -1.59
N THR A 61 -29.24 11.77 -2.61
CA THR A 61 -28.49 11.52 -3.85
C THR A 61 -26.99 11.72 -3.60
N PRO A 62 -26.11 10.81 -4.07
CA PRO A 62 -24.67 11.02 -4.00
C PRO A 62 -24.24 12.21 -4.87
N GLN A 63 -23.11 12.82 -4.52
CA GLN A 63 -22.52 13.92 -5.30
C GLN A 63 -21.89 13.44 -6.61
N ASP A 64 -21.37 12.21 -6.62
CA ASP A 64 -20.76 11.59 -7.79
C ASP A 64 -20.94 10.07 -7.73
N ILE A 65 -21.00 9.42 -8.89
CA ILE A 65 -21.08 7.96 -9.03
C ILE A 65 -20.02 7.51 -10.04
N LYS A 66 -19.18 6.56 -9.63
CA LYS A 66 -18.14 5.95 -10.47
C LYS A 66 -18.41 4.48 -10.73
N GLY A 67 -17.98 4.01 -11.90
CA GLY A 67 -18.16 2.64 -12.35
C GLY A 67 -19.55 2.38 -12.98
N PRO A 68 -20.03 1.12 -12.99
CA PRO A 68 -19.39 -0.06 -12.41
C PRO A 68 -18.12 -0.47 -13.17
N VAL A 69 -17.19 -1.12 -12.47
CA VAL A 69 -15.99 -1.75 -13.06
C VAL A 69 -15.81 -3.18 -12.56
N GLY A 70 -15.20 -4.03 -13.38
CA GLY A 70 -14.83 -5.41 -13.02
C GLY A 70 -15.97 -6.42 -13.05
N GLU A 71 -15.63 -7.65 -12.67
CA GLU A 71 -16.55 -8.77 -12.43
C GLU A 71 -16.19 -9.38 -11.06
N PRO A 72 -17.09 -9.37 -10.05
CA PRO A 72 -18.44 -8.79 -10.09
C PRO A 72 -18.41 -7.25 -10.23
N PRO A 73 -19.47 -6.63 -10.79
CA PRO A 73 -19.49 -5.19 -11.06
C PRO A 73 -19.54 -4.38 -9.76
N ILE A 74 -18.56 -3.50 -9.55
CA ILE A 74 -18.50 -2.62 -8.37
C ILE A 74 -18.70 -1.15 -8.77
N SER A 75 -19.70 -0.49 -8.18
CA SER A 75 -19.92 0.95 -8.29
C SER A 75 -19.51 1.68 -7.01
N GLN A 76 -19.16 2.96 -7.13
CA GLN A 76 -18.75 3.81 -6.02
C GLN A 76 -19.64 5.05 -5.99
N TRP A 77 -20.34 5.27 -4.89
CA TRP A 77 -21.16 6.45 -4.69
C TRP A 77 -20.47 7.38 -3.69
N HIS A 78 -20.15 8.58 -4.14
CA HIS A 78 -19.44 9.57 -3.34
C HIS A 78 -20.43 10.53 -2.68
N TYR A 79 -20.45 10.53 -1.35
CA TYR A 79 -21.12 11.54 -0.54
C TYR A 79 -20.11 12.57 -0.05
N GLN A 80 -20.57 13.65 0.57
CA GLN A 80 -19.70 14.74 1.04
C GLN A 80 -18.51 14.22 1.88
N ASN A 81 -18.79 13.35 2.87
CA ASN A 81 -17.78 12.91 3.85
C ASN A 81 -17.40 11.42 3.74
N PHE A 82 -18.01 10.65 2.85
CA PHE A 82 -17.75 9.21 2.73
C PHE A 82 -18.03 8.69 1.33
N VAL A 83 -17.56 7.48 1.05
CA VAL A 83 -17.80 6.75 -0.20
C VAL A 83 -18.43 5.40 0.12
N VAL A 84 -19.46 5.02 -0.63
CA VAL A 84 -20.14 3.73 -0.52
C VAL A 84 -19.82 2.89 -1.74
N TYR A 85 -19.41 1.66 -1.51
CA TYR A 85 -19.11 0.69 -2.56
C TYR A 85 -20.27 -0.30 -2.64
N PHE A 86 -20.79 -0.50 -3.86
CA PHE A 86 -21.86 -1.45 -4.13
C PHE A 86 -21.36 -2.53 -5.08
N GLU A 87 -21.75 -3.77 -4.80
CA GLU A 87 -21.74 -4.85 -5.78
C GLU A 87 -23.19 -5.12 -6.18
N GLY A 88 -23.50 -4.95 -7.47
CA GLY A 88 -24.89 -4.91 -7.92
C GLY A 88 -25.68 -3.83 -7.16
N ASN A 89 -26.76 -4.22 -6.47
CA ASN A 89 -27.60 -3.30 -5.70
C ASN A 89 -27.32 -3.29 -4.18
N ARG A 90 -26.23 -3.92 -3.71
CA ARG A 90 -25.95 -4.08 -2.27
C ARG A 90 -24.65 -3.42 -1.85
N VAL A 91 -24.68 -2.75 -0.70
CA VAL A 91 -23.47 -2.20 -0.06
C VAL A 91 -22.53 -3.35 0.30
N ILE A 92 -21.29 -3.27 -0.17
CA ILE A 92 -20.19 -4.15 0.25
C ILE A 92 -19.21 -3.45 1.19
N HIS A 93 -19.13 -2.11 1.14
CA HIS A 93 -18.34 -1.34 2.08
C HIS A 93 -18.71 0.15 2.09
N ALA A 94 -18.39 0.86 3.18
CA ALA A 94 -18.48 2.31 3.26
C ALA A 94 -17.27 2.87 4.01
N VAL A 95 -16.62 3.88 3.45
CA VAL A 95 -15.33 4.45 3.92
C VAL A 95 -15.47 5.95 4.11
N VAL A 96 -15.06 6.46 5.27
CA VAL A 96 -14.98 7.90 5.54
C VAL A 96 -13.83 8.50 4.73
N LYS A 97 -14.09 9.61 4.04
CA LYS A 97 -13.05 10.35 3.31
C LYS A 97 -12.08 10.95 4.32
N GLN A 98 -10.78 10.82 4.05
CA GLN A 98 -9.79 11.56 4.83
C GLN A 98 -9.80 13.02 4.40
N HIS A 99 -9.89 13.92 5.37
CA HIS A 99 -9.57 15.32 5.17
C HIS A 99 -8.03 15.43 5.19
N LYS A 100 -7.45 15.98 4.12
CA LYS A 100 -6.06 16.40 4.15
C LYS A 100 -6.05 17.80 4.75
N ASP A 101 -5.47 17.95 5.93
CA ASP A 101 -5.10 19.25 6.49
C ASP A 101 -3.89 19.83 5.76
#